data_AF-A0ABD0PN91-F1
#
_entry.id   AF-A0ABD0PN91-F1
#
_cell.length_a   1.000
_cell.length_b   1.000
_cell.length_c   1.000
_cell.angle_alpha   90.00
_cell.angle_beta   90.00
_cell.angle_gamma   90.00
#
_symmetry.space_group_name_H-M   'P 1'
#
loop_
_entity.id
_entity.type
_entity.pdbx_description
1 polymer ?
#
loop_
_entity_poly.entity_id
_entity_poly.type
_entity_poly.pdbx_seq_one_letter_code
_entity_poly.pdbx_strand_id
1 'polypeptide(L)' 'LTSEGIYRKSGVNSKIAALLEEFRRDARCVWLKEGEHQVDDVSNVLKRFFRDIEEGLFGQEAHSWLSAT' A
#
# COMPACT_ATOMS: atom_id res chain seq x y z
N LEU A 1 -8.42 -12.33 -7.21
CA LEU A 1 -6.99 -12.66 -6.97
C LEU A 1 -6.28 -13.20 -8.21
N THR A 2 -6.80 -12.99 -9.41
CA THR A 2 -6.29 -13.57 -10.67
C THR A 2 -5.26 -12.70 -11.39
N SER A 3 -4.90 -11.52 -10.84
CA SER A 3 -3.88 -10.66 -11.43
C SER A 3 -2.50 -11.28 -11.26
N GLU A 4 -1.91 -11.70 -12.39
CA GLU A 4 -0.58 -12.30 -12.41
C GLU A 4 0.47 -11.32 -11.91
N GLY A 5 1.24 -11.72 -10.90
CA GLY A 5 2.31 -10.90 -10.35
C GLY A 5 1.83 -9.71 -9.50
N ILE A 6 0.59 -9.74 -9.00
CA ILE A 6 0.10 -8.79 -7.99
C ILE A 6 1.10 -8.63 -6.83
N TYR A 7 1.27 -7.41 -6.34
CA TYR A 7 2.31 -6.99 -5.38
C TYR A 7 3.76 -6.99 -5.89
N ARG A 8 4.09 -7.72 -6.98
CA ARG A 8 5.41 -7.69 -7.61
C ARG A 8 5.49 -6.67 -8.76
N LYS A 9 4.49 -6.63 -9.63
CA LYS A 9 4.41 -5.64 -10.72
C LYS A 9 4.30 -4.23 -10.13
N SER A 10 4.94 -3.29 -10.80
CA SER A 10 4.94 -1.89 -10.39
C SER A 10 3.76 -1.16 -11.03
N GLY A 11 3.00 -0.44 -10.21
CA GLY A 11 2.08 0.58 -10.70
C GLY A 11 2.77 1.85 -11.19
N VAL A 12 1.98 2.81 -11.64
CA VAL A 12 2.40 4.13 -12.12
C VAL A 12 2.59 5.08 -10.93
N ASN A 13 3.82 5.57 -10.73
CA ASN A 13 4.18 6.36 -9.54
C ASN A 13 3.29 7.58 -9.27
N SER A 14 2.88 8.32 -10.31
CA SER A 14 2.00 9.49 -10.16
C SER A 14 0.60 9.09 -9.68
N LYS A 15 0.03 8.00 -10.22
CA LYS A 15 -1.26 7.46 -9.79
C LYS A 15 -1.21 6.94 -8.35
N ILE A 16 -0.14 6.22 -8.01
CA ILE A 16 0.11 5.74 -6.65
C ILE A 16 0.18 6.93 -5.67
N ALA A 17 0.94 7.97 -6.00
CA ALA A 17 1.05 9.14 -5.13
C ALA A 17 -0.29 9.86 -4.95
N ALA A 18 -1.03 10.11 -6.05
CA ALA A 18 -2.33 10.77 -6.00
C ALA A 18 -3.34 9.99 -5.14
N LEU A 19 -3.45 8.68 -5.37
CA LEU A 19 -4.38 7.83 -4.62
C LEU A 19 -4.00 7.72 -3.14
N LEU A 20 -2.70 7.66 -2.82
CA LEU A 20 -2.24 7.69 -1.42
C LEU A 20 -2.62 9.00 -0.71
N GLU A 21 -2.49 10.15 -1.39
CA GLU A 21 -2.91 11.44 -0.84
C GLU A 21 -4.43 11.52 -0.66
N GLU A 22 -5.22 10.94 -1.56
CA GLU A 22 -6.67 10.82 -1.39
C GLU A 22 -7.03 10.02 -0.13
N PHE A 23 -6.37 8.88 0.10
CA PHE A 23 -6.55 8.10 1.32
C PHE A 23 -6.13 8.86 2.57
N ARG A 24 -5.03 9.61 2.52
CA ARG A 24 -4.58 10.45 3.65
C ARG A 24 -5.57 11.56 3.98
N ARG A 25 -6.24 12.12 2.97
CA ARG A 25 -7.21 13.19 3.13
C ARG A 25 -8.53 12.70 3.74
N ASP A 26 -9.14 11.67 3.14
CA ASP A 26 -10.36 11.04 3.68
C ASP A 26 -10.53 9.61 3.14
N ALA A 27 -9.92 8.65 3.82
CA ALA A 27 -9.98 7.25 3.43
C ALA A 27 -11.41 6.67 3.34
N ARG A 28 -12.38 7.20 4.10
CA ARG A 28 -13.76 6.66 4.09
C ARG A 28 -14.53 7.06 2.84
N CYS A 29 -14.06 8.08 2.12
CA CYS A 29 -14.64 8.55 0.87
C CYS A 29 -13.96 7.99 -0.38
N VAL A 30 -12.88 7.22 -0.25
CA VAL A 30 -12.19 6.62 -1.39
C VAL A 30 -12.87 5.31 -1.79
N TRP A 31 -13.44 5.27 -2.99
CA TRP A 31 -14.08 4.09 -3.56
C TRP A 31 -13.24 3.56 -4.72
N LEU A 32 -12.52 2.47 -4.47
CA LEU A 32 -11.75 1.79 -5.51
C LEU A 32 -12.71 1.08 -6.47
N LYS A 33 -12.49 1.29 -7.76
CA LYS A 33 -13.31 0.74 -8.85
C LYS A 33 -12.44 0.14 -9.94
N GLU A 34 -12.87 -1.02 -10.43
CA GLU A 34 -12.25 -1.66 -11.59
C GLU A 34 -12.35 -0.76 -12.83
N GLY A 35 -11.32 -0.77 -13.68
CA GLY A 35 -11.21 0.13 -14.84
C GLY A 35 -10.64 1.52 -14.51
N GLU A 36 -11.02 2.11 -13.37
CA GLU A 36 -10.47 3.39 -12.90
C GLU A 36 -9.14 3.20 -12.16
N HIS A 37 -9.08 2.20 -11.28
CA HIS A 37 -7.92 1.91 -10.43
C HIS A 37 -7.30 0.58 -10.85
N GLN A 38 -6.06 0.61 -11.33
CA GLN A 38 -5.34 -0.61 -11.68
C GLN A 38 -4.90 -1.34 -10.41
N VAL A 39 -4.97 -2.67 -10.42
CA VAL A 39 -4.63 -3.51 -9.26
C VAL A 39 -3.18 -3.28 -8.81
N ASP A 40 -2.26 -3.09 -9.76
CA ASP A 40 -0.86 -2.83 -9.45
C ASP A 40 -0.68 -1.48 -8.76
N ASP A 41 -1.42 -0.44 -9.17
CA ASP A 41 -1.42 0.88 -8.51
C ASP A 41 -1.93 0.78 -7.07
N VAL A 42 -3.08 0.14 -6.86
CA VAL A 42 -3.68 -0.06 -5.53
C VAL A 42 -2.74 -0.87 -4.63
N SER A 43 -2.14 -1.93 -5.16
CA SER A 43 -1.18 -2.76 -4.41
C SER A 43 0.07 -1.96 -4.01
N ASN A 44 0.53 -1.06 -4.87
CA ASN A 44 1.65 -0.17 -4.58
C ASN A 44 1.29 0.92 -3.57
N VAL A 45 0.05 1.42 -3.55
CA VAL A 45 -0.44 2.32 -2.50
C VAL A 45 -0.39 1.63 -1.15
N LEU A 46 -0.87 0.38 -1.03
CA LEU A 46 -0.80 -0.39 0.22
C LEU A 46 0.65 -0.55 0.71
N LYS A 47 1.56 -0.95 -0.20
CA LYS A 47 2.99 -1.07 0.13
C LYS A 47 3.60 0.26 0.58
N ARG A 48 3.24 1.36 -0.07
CA ARG A 48 3.74 2.70 0.26
C ARG A 48 3.17 3.20 1.59
N PHE A 49 1.90 2.94 1.87
CA PHE A 49 1.28 3.25 3.16
C PHE A 49 2.08 2.63 4.30
N PHE A 50 2.37 1.32 4.28
CA PHE A 50 3.16 0.69 5.33
C PHE A 50 4.59 1.20 5.42
N ARG A 51 5.23 1.50 4.28
CA ARG A 51 6.59 2.05 4.26
C ARG A 51 6.66 3.47 4.84
N ASP A 52 5.59 4.24 4.69
CA ASP A 52 5.52 5.62 5.17
C ASP A 52 5.11 5.70 6.66
N ILE A 53 4.86 4.57 7.35
CA ILE A 53 4.69 4.52 8.81
C ILE A 53 6.05 4.74 9.47
N GLU A 54 6.19 5.81 10.26
CA GLU A 54 7.46 6.25 10.84
C GLU A 54 8.09 5.19 11.78
N GLU A 55 7.29 4.58 12.66
CA GLU A 55 7.74 3.49 13.54
C GLU A 55 7.85 2.13 12.82
N GLY A 56 7.48 2.08 11.54
CA GLY A 56 7.24 0.84 10.81
C GLY A 56 6.01 0.08 11.32
N LEU A 57 5.57 -0.91 10.54
CA LEU A 57 4.36 -1.68 10.85
C LEU A 57 4.46 -2.46 12.17
N PHE A 58 5.65 -2.92 12.54
CA PHE A 58 5.88 -3.69 13.75
C PHE A 58 6.19 -2.82 14.98
N GLY A 59 6.37 -1.51 14.80
CA GLY A 59 6.65 -0.56 15.87
C GLY A 59 7.80 -0.99 16.79
N GLN A 60 7.63 -0.73 18.09
CA GLN A 60 8.61 -1.09 19.13
C GLN A 60 8.87 -2.61 19.23
N GLU A 61 7.93 -3.43 18.77
CA GLU A 61 8.05 -4.89 18.78
C GLU A 61 8.88 -5.44 17.61
N ALA A 62 9.36 -4.60 16.69
CA ALA A 62 10.12 -5.07 15.52
C ALA A 62 11.32 -5.96 15.88
N HIS A 63 11.97 -5.70 17.02
CA HIS A 63 13.12 -6.50 17.47
C HIS A 63 12.74 -7.90 17.95
N SER A 64 11.55 -8.11 18.51
CA SER A 64 11.13 -9.42 19.01
C SER A 64 10.97 -10.46 17.88
N TRP A 65 10.67 -9.98 16.67
CA TRP A 65 10.60 -10.80 15.45
C TRP A 65 11.94 -11.38 15.01
N LEU A 66 13.07 -10.77 15.38
CA LEU A 66 14.41 -11.28 15.07
C LEU A 66 14.85 -12.39 16.03
N SER A 67 14.21 -12.49 17.19
CA SER A 67 14.51 -13.46 18.24
C SER A 67 13.55 -14.64 18.30
N ALA A 68 12.74 -14.86 17.26
CA ALA A 68 11.87 -16.02 17.18
C ALA A 68 12.71 -17.31 17.03
N THR A 69 12.98 -17.97 18.16
CA THR A 69 13.51 -19.35 18.24
C THR A 69 12.40 -20.38 18.19
#